data_AF-A0A1Q6JU75-F1
#
_entry.id   AF-A0A1Q6JU75-F1
#
_cell.length_a   1.000
_cell.length_b   1.000
_cell.length_c   1.000
_cell.angle_alpha   90.00
_cell.angle_beta   90.00
_cell.angle_gamma   90.00
#
_symmetry.space_group_name_H-M   'P 1'
#
loop_
_entity.id
_entity.type
_entity.pdbx_description
1 polymer ?
#
loop_
_entity_poly.entity_id
_entity_poly.type
_entity_poly.pdbx_seq_one_letter_code
_entity_poly.pdbx_strand_id
1 'polypeptide(L)'
;MELKTKYEYTYFIYPYVVKESRYLKYLIKLLKDKNCELRIFRKDKDLDIYSFFSHRVREYMFGTFNYSKTKLIQLDELPVETKAAILSRNGCTVFEYTISKDIQGKMQEKNSIFFKISKIEIVCFNTGICFLCIKTNIEDSDKFADLLNFNYKFRDINQEFSNMNNYDKIRIQTDSFSDVMYFREFIEKITGPIIESMKLDIDTERALTYSYTCIDEDGWNDLNEFDKIKDQYIKFLNVLPSDNSVDYSKENMKIISKWKYAKLGVTKQSVTLFSSSCDINNYTIFPKNFEEQYFYTYILSLYTKLYLKKINFKFRQGININKTRKEFIKFTKTLWINEVTEDDTGSIFYQYLKEILELDNIYFDTKNKFDIFYKEMNIEKNTNNNILVVMLLFASFIINIINIIYLLKK
;
A
#
# COMPACT_ATOMS: atom_id res chain seq x y z
N MET A 1 6.44 27.21 -21.27
CA MET A 1 5.08 27.75 -21.05
C MET A 1 4.61 27.23 -19.71
N GLU A 2 4.11 28.10 -18.83
CA GLU A 2 3.54 27.67 -17.54
C GLU A 2 2.19 27.01 -17.78
N LEU A 3 1.99 25.82 -17.21
CA LEU A 3 0.72 25.11 -17.30
C LEU A 3 -0.18 25.52 -16.14
N LYS A 4 -1.48 25.59 -16.40
CA LYS A 4 -2.48 25.86 -15.36
C LYS A 4 -3.20 24.57 -14.96
N THR A 5 -3.42 24.37 -13.68
CA THR A 5 -4.20 23.26 -13.12
C THR A 5 -5.64 23.72 -12.89
N LYS A 6 -6.62 22.97 -13.43
CA LYS A 6 -8.05 23.15 -13.12
C LYS A 6 -8.48 22.34 -11.90
N TYR A 7 -7.90 21.15 -11.74
CA TYR A 7 -8.20 20.26 -10.62
C TYR A 7 -6.99 19.38 -10.36
N GLU A 8 -6.60 19.26 -9.09
CA GLU A 8 -5.51 18.38 -8.68
C GLU A 8 -5.76 17.81 -7.29
N TYR A 9 -5.13 16.68 -6.99
CA TYR A 9 -4.90 16.23 -5.63
C TYR A 9 -3.69 15.31 -5.59
N THR A 10 -3.10 15.16 -4.41
CA THR A 10 -2.01 14.24 -4.18
C THR A 10 -2.22 13.44 -2.90
N TYR A 11 -2.02 12.14 -2.99
CA TYR A 11 -1.91 11.25 -1.84
C TYR A 11 -0.43 11.01 -1.52
N PHE A 12 -0.06 11.26 -0.27
CA PHE A 12 1.21 10.84 0.30
C PHE A 12 0.98 9.59 1.15
N ILE A 13 1.64 8.50 0.77
CA ILE A 13 1.39 7.17 1.33
C ILE A 13 2.62 6.74 2.12
N TYR A 14 2.43 6.54 3.43
CA TYR A 14 3.44 6.07 4.36
C TYR A 14 3.19 4.60 4.72
N PRO A 15 3.94 3.65 4.13
CA PRO A 15 3.91 2.26 4.55
C PRO A 15 4.56 2.09 5.93
N TYR A 16 3.93 1.32 6.82
CA TYR A 16 4.51 0.96 8.12
C TYR A 16 4.08 -0.43 8.56
N VAL A 17 4.79 -0.99 9.55
CA VAL A 17 4.55 -2.35 10.03
C VAL A 17 4.27 -2.36 11.53
N VAL A 18 3.08 -2.81 11.88
CA VAL A 18 2.71 -3.13 13.25
C VAL A 18 3.08 -4.58 13.54
N LYS A 19 3.82 -4.81 14.63
CA LYS A 19 4.19 -6.16 15.08
C LYS A 19 2.94 -7.03 15.28
N GLU A 20 2.95 -8.28 14.80
CA GLU A 20 1.80 -9.21 14.86
C GLU A 20 1.20 -9.32 16.27
N SER A 21 2.05 -9.42 17.31
CA SER A 21 1.59 -9.52 18.70
C SER A 21 0.95 -8.24 19.26
N ARG A 22 1.13 -7.10 18.59
CA ARG A 22 0.58 -5.79 18.96
C ARG A 22 -0.56 -5.35 18.04
N TYR A 23 -0.84 -6.07 16.96
CA TYR A 23 -1.82 -5.68 15.94
C TYR A 23 -3.23 -5.48 16.53
N LEU A 24 -3.70 -6.40 17.37
CA LEU A 24 -5.00 -6.26 18.04
C LEU A 24 -5.04 -5.00 18.93
N LYS A 25 -3.98 -4.77 19.72
CA LYS A 25 -3.86 -3.58 20.57
C LYS A 25 -3.82 -2.29 19.74
N TYR A 26 -3.22 -2.35 18.55
CA TYR A 26 -3.19 -1.23 17.62
C TYR A 26 -4.59 -0.89 17.08
N LEU A 27 -5.37 -1.89 16.64
CA LEU A 27 -6.75 -1.65 16.22
C LEU A 27 -7.62 -1.11 17.36
N ILE A 28 -7.44 -1.60 18.60
CA ILE A 28 -8.11 -1.05 19.79
C ILE A 28 -7.74 0.43 19.98
N LYS A 29 -6.47 0.80 19.81
CA LYS A 29 -6.03 2.20 19.90
C LYS A 29 -6.74 3.07 18.87
N LEU A 30 -6.84 2.62 17.62
CA LEU A 30 -7.54 3.36 16.56
C LEU A 30 -9.04 3.49 16.86
N LEU A 31 -9.71 2.41 17.26
CA LEU A 31 -11.14 2.43 17.59
C LEU A 31 -11.49 3.28 18.83
N LYS A 32 -10.53 3.52 19.73
CA LYS A 32 -10.70 4.40 20.90
C LYS A 32 -10.40 5.86 20.58
N ASP A 33 -9.73 6.15 19.47
CA ASP A 33 -9.42 7.52 19.08
C ASP A 33 -10.67 8.17 18.48
N LYS A 34 -11.18 9.21 19.14
CA LYS A 34 -12.37 9.96 18.72
C LYS A 34 -12.24 10.59 17.32
N ASN A 35 -11.01 10.78 16.84
CA ASN A 35 -10.72 11.35 15.53
C ASN A 35 -10.65 10.27 14.44
N CYS A 36 -10.78 8.98 14.81
CA CYS A 36 -10.59 7.85 13.91
C CYS A 36 -11.89 7.05 13.80
N GLU A 37 -12.47 7.02 12.60
CA GLU A 37 -13.71 6.30 12.33
C GLU A 37 -13.44 5.10 11.43
N LEU A 38 -14.13 3.98 11.69
CA LEU A 38 -14.05 2.80 10.85
C LEU A 38 -14.78 3.04 9.51
N ARG A 39 -14.08 2.93 8.37
CA ARG A 39 -14.71 3.02 7.05
C ARG A 39 -15.48 1.74 6.75
N ILE A 40 -16.80 1.86 6.58
CA ILE A 40 -17.69 0.76 6.19
C ILE A 40 -17.99 0.83 4.70
N PHE A 41 -17.40 -0.08 3.92
CA PHE A 41 -17.74 -0.25 2.50
C PHE A 41 -19.09 -0.94 2.33
N ARG A 42 -19.97 -0.38 1.49
CA ARG A 42 -21.32 -0.88 1.21
C ARG A 42 -21.60 -0.90 -0.29
N LYS A 43 -22.25 -1.95 -0.80
CA LYS A 43 -22.45 -2.14 -2.24
C LYS A 43 -23.25 -1.00 -2.90
N ASP A 44 -24.20 -0.43 -2.17
CA ASP A 44 -25.05 0.67 -2.61
C ASP A 44 -24.32 2.03 -2.63
N LYS A 45 -23.25 2.17 -1.84
CA LYS A 45 -22.50 3.43 -1.73
C LYS A 45 -21.17 3.42 -2.48
N ASP A 46 -20.48 2.28 -2.49
CA ASP A 46 -19.18 2.07 -3.10
C ASP A 46 -19.30 1.17 -4.33
N LEU A 47 -20.30 1.43 -5.19
CA LEU A 47 -20.60 0.60 -6.35
C LEU A 47 -19.40 0.51 -7.31
N ASP A 48 -18.71 1.63 -7.54
CA ASP A 48 -17.57 1.69 -8.46
C ASP A 48 -16.39 0.81 -7.99
N ILE A 49 -16.16 0.73 -6.68
CA ILE A 49 -15.22 -0.22 -6.06
C ILE A 49 -15.74 -1.64 -6.22
N TYR A 50 -17.01 -1.86 -5.91
CA TYR A 50 -17.62 -3.19 -5.94
C TYR A 50 -17.64 -3.80 -7.35
N SER A 51 -17.92 -3.01 -8.39
CA SER A 51 -17.94 -3.49 -9.77
C SER A 51 -16.54 -3.70 -10.34
N PHE A 52 -15.56 -2.88 -9.93
CA PHE A 52 -14.20 -2.94 -10.45
C PHE A 52 -13.42 -4.16 -9.94
N PHE A 53 -13.40 -4.42 -8.63
CA PHE A 53 -12.55 -5.48 -8.07
C PHE A 53 -13.16 -6.88 -8.21
N SER A 54 -12.32 -7.88 -8.48
CA SER A 54 -12.75 -9.28 -8.52
C SER A 54 -13.31 -9.74 -7.17
N HIS A 55 -14.15 -10.78 -7.18
CA HIS A 55 -14.78 -11.30 -5.95
C HIS A 55 -13.75 -11.57 -4.83
N ARG A 56 -12.63 -12.23 -5.16
CA ARG A 56 -11.60 -12.60 -4.18
C ARG A 56 -10.91 -11.39 -3.58
N VAL A 57 -10.67 -10.35 -4.38
CA VAL A 57 -10.09 -9.09 -3.90
C VAL A 57 -11.08 -8.35 -3.03
N ARG A 58 -12.37 -8.33 -3.40
CA ARG A 58 -13.42 -7.74 -2.56
C ARG A 58 -13.52 -8.37 -1.19
N GLU A 59 -13.50 -9.69 -1.11
CA GLU A 59 -13.52 -10.40 0.17
C GLU A 59 -12.30 -10.08 1.03
N TYR A 60 -11.14 -9.88 0.41
CA TYR A 60 -9.90 -9.63 1.13
C TYR A 60 -9.74 -8.16 1.56
N MET A 61 -9.89 -7.23 0.62
CA MET A 61 -9.67 -5.78 0.81
C MET A 61 -10.86 -5.06 1.44
N PHE A 62 -12.09 -5.50 1.14
CA PHE A 62 -13.31 -4.77 1.44
C PHE A 62 -14.31 -5.68 2.18
N GLY A 63 -13.85 -6.35 3.23
CA GLY A 63 -14.60 -7.42 3.91
C GLY A 63 -15.98 -7.00 4.45
N THR A 64 -16.23 -5.70 4.65
CA THR A 64 -17.54 -5.18 5.09
C THR A 64 -18.62 -5.28 4.01
N PHE A 65 -18.27 -5.44 2.72
CA PHE A 65 -19.26 -5.70 1.66
C PHE A 65 -20.09 -6.97 1.90
N ASN A 66 -19.57 -7.91 2.68
CA ASN A 66 -20.22 -9.16 3.02
C ASN A 66 -21.02 -9.09 4.32
N TYR A 67 -21.07 -7.93 4.98
CA TYR A 67 -21.83 -7.78 6.23
C TYR A 67 -23.27 -7.37 5.89
N SER A 68 -24.24 -8.10 6.45
CA SER A 68 -25.64 -7.69 6.39
C SER A 68 -25.87 -6.43 7.23
N LYS A 69 -26.97 -5.71 6.98
CA LYS A 69 -27.37 -4.55 7.80
C LYS A 69 -27.42 -4.91 9.30
N THR A 70 -27.98 -6.06 9.65
CA THR A 70 -28.06 -6.57 11.02
C THR A 70 -26.66 -6.82 11.61
N LYS A 71 -25.74 -7.38 10.83
CA LYS A 71 -24.37 -7.65 11.28
C LYS A 71 -23.59 -6.35 11.52
N LEU A 72 -23.84 -5.30 10.73
CA LEU A 72 -23.24 -3.98 10.95
C LEU A 72 -23.74 -3.35 12.25
N ILE A 73 -25.06 -3.36 12.49
CA ILE A 73 -25.66 -2.85 13.74
C ILE A 73 -25.07 -3.60 14.95
N GLN A 74 -25.05 -4.93 14.89
CA GLN A 74 -24.44 -5.74 15.95
C GLN A 74 -22.96 -5.40 16.16
N LEU A 75 -22.19 -5.20 15.08
CA LEU A 75 -20.78 -4.82 15.17
C LEU A 75 -20.60 -3.48 15.89
N ASP A 76 -21.51 -2.54 15.69
CA ASP A 76 -21.47 -1.22 16.32
C ASP A 76 -21.81 -1.24 17.81
N GLU A 77 -22.68 -2.16 18.23
CA GLU A 77 -23.05 -2.35 19.64
C GLU A 77 -22.00 -3.12 20.45
N LEU A 78 -21.05 -3.80 19.79
CA LEU A 78 -20.04 -4.60 20.48
C LEU A 78 -19.03 -3.73 21.26
N PRO A 79 -18.53 -4.23 22.40
CA PRO A 79 -17.38 -3.64 23.07
C PRO A 79 -16.19 -3.49 22.13
N VAL A 80 -15.40 -2.42 22.31
CA VAL A 80 -14.28 -2.07 21.42
C VAL A 80 -13.30 -3.24 21.25
N GLU A 81 -12.99 -3.95 22.33
CA GLU A 81 -12.07 -5.10 22.32
C GLU A 81 -12.61 -6.24 21.43
N THR A 82 -13.90 -6.53 21.51
CA THR A 82 -14.56 -7.56 20.70
C THR A 82 -14.64 -7.12 19.24
N LYS A 83 -14.99 -5.85 18.99
CA LYS A 83 -15.00 -5.25 17.65
C LYS A 83 -13.63 -5.36 16.98
N ALA A 84 -12.57 -4.98 17.69
CA ALA A 84 -11.19 -5.10 17.24
C ALA A 84 -10.79 -6.54 16.94
N ALA A 85 -11.21 -7.51 17.77
CA ALA A 85 -10.92 -8.91 17.56
C ALA A 85 -11.57 -9.47 16.28
N ILE A 86 -12.79 -9.03 15.96
CA ILE A 86 -13.45 -9.37 14.69
C ILE A 86 -12.72 -8.74 13.51
N LEU A 87 -12.46 -7.43 13.56
CA LEU A 87 -11.80 -6.70 12.48
C LEU A 87 -10.38 -7.20 12.21
N SER A 88 -9.65 -7.62 13.24
CA SER A 88 -8.29 -8.18 13.09
C SER A 88 -8.23 -9.45 12.22
N ARG A 89 -9.36 -10.13 12.03
CA ARG A 89 -9.47 -11.34 11.19
C ARG A 89 -9.78 -11.02 9.73
N ASN A 90 -10.34 -9.84 9.44
CA ASN A 90 -10.58 -9.39 8.07
C ASN A 90 -9.25 -9.26 7.32
N GLY A 91 -9.22 -9.46 6.00
CA GLY A 91 -7.99 -9.31 5.21
C GLY A 91 -7.40 -7.90 5.35
N CYS A 92 -8.27 -6.90 5.25
CA CYS A 92 -7.99 -5.48 5.38
C CYS A 92 -9.10 -4.78 6.17
N THR A 93 -8.75 -3.72 6.90
CA THR A 93 -9.64 -2.81 7.60
C THR A 93 -9.17 -1.38 7.35
N VAL A 94 -10.08 -0.48 6.98
CA VAL A 94 -9.75 0.92 6.67
C VAL A 94 -10.39 1.84 7.69
N PHE A 95 -9.67 2.85 8.13
CA PHE A 95 -10.16 3.92 8.98
C PHE A 95 -10.02 5.26 8.28
N GLU A 96 -10.94 6.18 8.54
CA GLU A 96 -10.84 7.57 8.16
C GLU A 96 -10.45 8.39 9.39
N TYR A 97 -9.44 9.25 9.26
CA TYR A 97 -8.95 10.08 10.35
C TYR A 97 -9.25 11.55 10.08
N THR A 98 -9.84 12.22 11.08
CA THR A 98 -10.15 13.65 11.04
C THR A 98 -9.10 14.42 11.84
N ILE A 99 -8.37 15.33 11.19
CA ILE A 99 -7.48 16.24 11.90
C ILE A 99 -8.31 17.28 12.65
N SER A 100 -7.96 17.52 13.91
CA SER A 100 -8.49 18.65 14.67
C SER A 100 -7.85 19.90 14.08
N LYS A 101 -8.65 20.79 13.47
CA LYS A 101 -8.13 22.04 12.93
C LYS A 101 -7.55 22.88 14.07
N ASP A 102 -6.23 23.07 14.05
CA ASP A 102 -5.61 24.05 14.92
C ASP A 102 -5.75 25.40 14.21
N ILE A 103 -6.72 26.20 14.64
CA ILE A 103 -7.09 27.45 13.97
C ILE A 103 -5.96 28.47 14.18
N GLN A 104 -4.97 28.47 13.30
CA GLN A 104 -4.09 29.61 13.07
C GLN A 104 -4.43 30.23 11.72
N GLY A 105 -4.61 31.55 11.71
CA GLY A 105 -4.87 32.30 10.49
C GLY A 105 -3.72 32.15 9.50
N LYS A 106 -4.04 32.07 8.19
CA LYS A 106 -3.05 32.05 7.10
C LYS A 106 -2.05 33.20 7.29
N MET A 107 -0.82 32.91 7.73
CA MET A 107 0.25 33.91 7.67
C MET A 107 0.65 34.05 6.20
N GLN A 108 0.22 35.12 5.55
CA GLN A 108 0.54 35.39 4.14
C GLN A 108 2.03 35.74 3.99
N GLU A 109 2.91 34.73 4.04
CA GLU A 109 4.25 34.89 3.52
C GLU A 109 4.21 34.94 2.00
N LYS A 110 4.83 35.96 1.39
CA LYS A 110 4.97 36.03 -0.06
C LYS A 110 5.85 34.85 -0.51
N ASN A 111 5.30 33.97 -1.37
CA ASN A 111 5.94 32.79 -1.99
C ASN A 111 5.82 31.43 -1.26
N SER A 112 4.85 31.24 -0.36
CA SER A 112 4.49 29.91 0.12
C SER A 112 3.40 29.24 -0.72
N ILE A 113 3.52 27.92 -0.92
CA ILE A 113 2.46 27.08 -1.49
C ILE A 113 1.54 26.67 -0.34
N PHE A 114 0.29 27.11 -0.40
CA PHE A 114 -0.71 26.73 0.58
C PHE A 114 -1.35 25.41 0.17
N PHE A 115 -1.61 24.55 1.14
CA PHE A 115 -2.32 23.29 0.92
C PHE A 115 -3.24 22.96 2.09
N LYS A 116 -4.27 22.18 1.79
CA LYS A 116 -5.16 21.56 2.78
C LYS A 116 -5.03 20.06 2.75
N ILE A 117 -5.26 19.43 3.90
CA ILE A 117 -5.45 17.98 3.97
C ILE A 117 -6.94 17.69 3.88
N SER A 118 -7.37 17.16 2.74
CA SER A 118 -8.79 16.90 2.49
C SER A 118 -9.26 15.57 3.07
N LYS A 119 -8.35 14.60 3.21
CA LYS A 119 -8.68 13.26 3.71
C LYS A 119 -7.45 12.57 4.29
N ILE A 120 -7.63 11.83 5.38
CA ILE A 120 -6.63 10.87 5.86
C ILE A 120 -7.29 9.49 5.98
N GLU A 121 -6.63 8.49 5.42
CA GLU A 121 -7.02 7.08 5.57
C GLU A 121 -5.90 6.28 6.22
N ILE A 122 -6.28 5.34 7.08
CA ILE A 122 -5.38 4.35 7.66
C ILE A 122 -5.84 2.97 7.19
N VAL A 123 -5.05 2.35 6.31
CA VAL A 123 -5.34 1.02 5.75
C VAL A 123 -4.55 -0.03 6.52
N CYS A 124 -5.22 -0.95 7.20
CA CYS A 124 -4.61 -1.96 8.06
C CYS A 124 -4.87 -3.38 7.56
N PHE A 125 -3.82 -4.10 7.16
CA PHE A 125 -3.92 -5.51 6.80
C PHE A 125 -3.70 -6.42 8.01
N ASN A 126 -4.36 -7.57 8.05
CA ASN A 126 -4.22 -8.53 9.16
C ASN A 126 -2.83 -9.15 9.35
N THR A 127 -1.92 -8.91 8.41
CA THR A 127 -0.51 -9.28 8.55
C THR A 127 0.29 -8.24 9.32
N GLY A 128 -0.32 -7.13 9.74
CA GLY A 128 0.30 -6.01 10.44
C GLY A 128 0.92 -4.96 9.51
N ILE A 129 0.96 -5.19 8.19
CA ILE A 129 1.37 -4.16 7.23
C ILE A 129 0.23 -3.16 7.10
N CYS A 130 0.55 -1.88 7.23
CA CYS A 130 -0.42 -0.81 7.21
C CYS A 130 0.08 0.37 6.36
N PHE A 131 -0.84 1.25 5.96
CA PHE A 131 -0.56 2.45 5.18
C PHE A 131 -1.28 3.64 5.80
N LEU A 132 -0.56 4.73 6.04
CA LEU A 132 -1.14 6.03 6.35
C LEU A 132 -1.16 6.83 5.05
N CYS A 133 -2.36 7.16 4.57
CA CYS A 133 -2.59 7.81 3.30
C CYS A 133 -3.17 9.20 3.54
N ILE A 134 -2.44 10.24 3.13
CA ILE A 134 -2.81 11.64 3.39
C ILE A 134 -3.09 12.30 2.04
N LYS A 135 -4.36 12.64 1.78
CA LYS A 135 -4.80 13.36 0.60
C LYS A 135 -4.71 14.85 0.83
N THR A 136 -4.04 15.55 -0.08
CA THR A 136 -3.84 16.98 -0.07
C THR A 136 -4.33 17.63 -1.36
N ASN A 137 -4.64 18.92 -1.26
CA ASN A 137 -4.89 19.81 -2.38
C ASN A 137 -4.15 21.12 -2.15
N ILE A 138 -3.59 21.69 -3.19
CA ILE A 138 -3.06 23.05 -3.20
C ILE A 138 -4.24 24.04 -3.16
N GLU A 139 -4.05 25.10 -2.39
CA GLU A 139 -4.97 26.22 -2.29
C GLU A 139 -4.38 27.46 -2.95
N ASP A 140 -5.25 28.32 -3.48
CA ASP A 140 -4.91 29.67 -3.91
C ASP A 140 -3.79 29.76 -4.99
N SER A 141 -3.52 28.65 -5.70
CA SER A 141 -2.63 28.60 -6.88
C SER A 141 -3.17 27.62 -7.93
N ASP A 142 -3.12 28.06 -9.20
CA ASP A 142 -3.40 27.24 -10.38
C ASP A 142 -2.11 26.87 -11.15
N LYS A 143 -0.93 27.15 -10.60
CA LYS A 143 0.34 26.91 -11.31
C LYS A 143 0.75 25.45 -11.19
N PHE A 144 1.01 24.82 -12.33
CA PHE A 144 1.52 23.46 -12.35
C PHE A 144 2.92 23.34 -11.72
N ALA A 145 3.75 24.39 -11.82
CA ALA A 145 5.03 24.43 -11.14
C ALA A 145 4.89 24.32 -9.61
N ASP A 146 3.86 24.91 -9.02
CA ASP A 146 3.60 24.80 -7.59
C ASP A 146 3.22 23.36 -7.21
N LEU A 147 2.46 22.65 -8.05
CA LEU A 147 2.17 21.22 -7.86
C LEU A 147 3.44 20.36 -7.86
N LEU A 148 4.33 20.58 -8.82
CA LEU A 148 5.62 19.87 -8.89
C LEU A 148 6.44 20.10 -7.62
N ASN A 149 6.58 21.36 -7.23
CA ASN A 149 7.38 21.78 -6.08
C ASN A 149 6.78 21.29 -4.75
N PHE A 150 5.46 21.35 -4.61
CA PHE A 150 4.75 20.82 -3.45
C PHE A 150 4.95 19.32 -3.31
N ASN A 151 4.73 18.55 -4.38
CA ASN A 151 4.90 17.10 -4.35
C ASN A 151 6.33 16.69 -4.02
N TYR A 152 7.30 17.36 -4.63
CA TYR A 152 8.72 17.15 -4.33
C TYR A 152 9.03 17.40 -2.85
N LYS A 153 8.57 18.54 -2.30
CA LYS A 153 8.89 18.93 -0.92
C LYS A 153 8.14 18.12 0.13
N PHE A 154 6.83 17.93 -0.03
CA PHE A 154 5.99 17.28 0.98
C PHE A 154 6.33 15.79 1.11
N ARG A 155 6.75 15.14 0.02
CA ARG A 155 7.17 13.75 0.05
C ARG A 155 8.28 13.47 1.08
N ASP A 156 9.16 14.44 1.28
CA ASP A 156 10.35 14.33 2.13
C ASP A 156 10.17 15.03 3.49
N ILE A 157 8.94 15.38 3.85
CA ILE A 157 8.60 16.13 5.07
C ILE A 157 8.97 15.43 6.38
N ASN A 158 9.21 14.11 6.36
CA ASN A 158 9.53 13.31 7.54
C ASN A 158 11.04 13.07 7.74
N GLN A 159 11.92 13.61 6.88
CA GLN A 159 13.37 13.42 7.00
C GLN A 159 13.97 14.23 8.17
N GLU A 160 14.73 13.57 9.05
CA GLU A 160 15.34 14.19 10.25
C GLU A 160 16.38 15.26 9.92
N PHE A 161 17.07 15.09 8.78
CA PHE A 161 18.01 16.07 8.26
C PHE A 161 17.34 16.86 7.14
N SER A 162 16.58 17.88 7.51
CA SER A 162 16.30 19.04 6.65
C SER A 162 17.57 19.86 6.35
N ASN A 163 18.74 19.22 6.32
CA ASN A 163 20.03 19.82 6.09
C ASN A 163 20.58 19.43 4.71
N MET A 164 20.57 20.46 3.85
CA MET A 164 21.61 20.83 2.89
C MET A 164 21.39 20.64 1.37
N ASN A 165 20.31 20.01 0.88
CA ASN A 165 20.04 20.00 -0.58
C ASN A 165 18.55 20.00 -1.03
N ASN A 166 17.58 19.88 -0.12
CA ASN A 166 16.16 19.95 -0.48
C ASN A 166 15.77 21.42 -0.65
N TYR A 167 15.67 21.91 -1.90
CA TYR A 167 15.31 23.28 -2.29
C TYR A 167 14.76 24.18 -1.15
N ASP A 168 15.65 24.87 -0.43
CA ASP A 168 15.31 25.80 0.67
C ASP A 168 14.35 26.92 0.24
N LYS A 169 14.18 27.10 -1.08
CA LYS A 169 13.32 28.11 -1.69
C LYS A 169 11.83 27.73 -1.70
N ILE A 170 11.47 26.44 -1.67
CA ILE A 170 10.07 26.03 -1.73
C ILE A 170 9.53 26.09 -0.30
N ARG A 171 8.53 26.92 -0.01
CA ARG A 171 7.86 26.95 1.31
C ARG A 171 6.46 26.37 1.17
N ILE A 172 6.06 25.48 2.07
CA ILE A 172 4.71 24.88 2.10
C ILE A 172 4.03 25.25 3.41
N GLN A 173 2.73 25.53 3.38
CA GLN A 173 1.94 25.95 4.54
C GLN A 173 0.55 25.33 4.53
N THR A 174 0.01 25.03 5.71
CA THR A 174 -1.34 24.46 5.87
C THR A 174 -2.02 25.02 7.12
N ASP A 175 -3.35 25.01 7.13
CA ASP A 175 -4.17 25.34 8.31
C ASP A 175 -4.31 24.15 9.29
N SER A 176 -3.78 22.98 8.93
CA SER A 176 -3.95 21.74 9.69
C SER A 176 -2.87 21.52 10.75
N PHE A 177 -1.70 22.14 10.61
CA PHE A 177 -0.56 22.01 11.51
C PHE A 177 0.20 23.33 11.59
N SER A 178 0.64 23.70 12.79
CA SER A 178 1.41 24.93 13.03
C SER A 178 2.89 24.82 12.62
N ASP A 179 3.44 23.60 12.55
CA ASP A 179 4.82 23.33 12.11
C ASP A 179 4.99 21.87 11.61
N VAL A 180 6.01 21.63 10.80
CA VAL A 180 6.47 20.32 10.31
C VAL A 180 6.74 19.34 11.47
N MET A 181 7.25 19.83 12.61
CA MET A 181 7.45 19.03 13.81
C MET A 181 6.15 18.35 14.26
N TYR A 182 5.02 19.08 14.30
CA TYR A 182 3.71 18.51 14.66
C TYR A 182 3.21 17.50 13.63
N PHE A 183 3.54 17.71 12.34
CA PHE A 183 3.18 16.76 11.29
C PHE A 183 3.93 15.43 11.44
N ARG A 184 5.23 15.49 11.76
CA ARG A 184 6.04 14.31 12.07
C ARG A 184 5.54 13.59 13.32
N GLU A 185 5.29 14.32 14.41
CA GLU A 185 4.71 13.74 15.62
C GLU A 185 3.36 13.09 15.35
N PHE A 186 2.54 13.67 14.47
CA PHE A 186 1.29 13.08 14.01
C PHE A 186 1.53 11.76 13.26
N ILE A 187 2.45 11.71 12.30
CA ILE A 187 2.82 10.48 11.59
C ILE A 187 3.31 9.43 12.58
N GLU A 188 4.21 9.78 13.51
CA GLU A 188 4.76 8.85 14.50
C GLU A 188 3.68 8.36 15.49
N LYS A 189 2.74 9.23 15.89
CA LYS A 189 1.61 8.86 16.74
C LYS A 189 0.74 7.77 16.10
N ILE A 190 0.54 7.83 14.77
CA ILE A 190 -0.27 6.86 14.03
C ILE A 190 0.55 5.61 13.68
N THR A 191 1.73 5.76 13.09
CA THR A 191 2.53 4.65 12.54
C THR A 191 3.30 3.88 13.62
N GLY A 192 3.65 4.54 14.73
CA GLY A 192 4.40 3.96 15.83
C GLY A 192 5.88 3.69 15.48
N PRO A 193 6.56 2.81 16.25
CA PRO A 193 7.98 2.56 16.06
C PRO A 193 8.31 1.92 14.71
N ILE A 194 9.31 2.46 14.02
CA ILE A 194 9.75 2.02 12.67
C ILE A 194 10.58 0.72 12.64
N ILE A 195 10.86 0.11 13.79
CA ILE A 195 11.73 -1.07 13.93
C ILE A 195 11.30 -2.23 13.02
N GLU A 196 10.00 -2.52 12.95
CA GLU A 196 9.50 -3.61 12.09
C GLU A 196 9.53 -3.23 10.61
N SER A 197 9.37 -1.94 10.27
CA SER A 197 9.49 -1.42 8.92
C SER A 197 10.93 -1.53 8.40
N MET A 198 11.92 -1.17 9.22
CA MET A 198 13.34 -1.27 8.90
C MET A 198 13.77 -2.70 8.55
N LYS A 199 13.25 -3.72 9.24
CA LYS A 199 13.55 -5.14 8.92
C LYS A 199 13.09 -5.54 7.52
N LEU A 200 12.10 -4.85 6.98
CA LEU A 200 11.56 -5.11 5.65
C LEU A 200 12.13 -4.15 4.59
N ASP A 201 13.11 -3.32 4.95
CA ASP A 201 13.71 -2.35 4.05
C ASP A 201 12.62 -1.48 3.40
N ILE A 202 11.81 -0.87 4.29
CA ILE A 202 10.80 0.12 3.96
C ILE A 202 11.38 1.48 4.28
N ASP A 203 11.39 2.38 3.29
CA ASP A 203 11.68 3.78 3.49
C ASP A 203 10.51 4.43 4.25
N THR A 204 10.74 4.76 5.53
CA THR A 204 9.76 5.42 6.39
C THR A 204 9.94 6.93 6.44
N GLU A 205 10.99 7.45 5.79
CA GLU A 205 11.32 8.87 5.78
C GLU A 205 10.71 9.58 4.57
N ARG A 206 10.56 8.87 3.45
CA ARG A 206 9.96 9.41 2.22
C ARG A 206 8.62 8.75 1.93
N ALA A 207 7.61 9.57 1.67
CA ALA A 207 6.32 9.07 1.21
C ALA A 207 6.39 8.52 -0.21
N LEU A 208 5.47 7.61 -0.56
CA LEU A 208 5.13 7.33 -1.95
C LEU A 208 4.09 8.36 -2.41
N THR A 209 4.13 8.75 -3.69
CA THR A 209 3.26 9.81 -4.24
C THR A 209 2.22 9.25 -5.20
N TYR A 210 0.94 9.50 -4.94
CA TYR A 210 -0.15 9.10 -5.83
C TYR A 210 -0.94 10.34 -6.23
N SER A 211 -0.69 10.89 -7.42
CA SER A 211 -1.10 12.25 -7.78
C SER A 211 -1.99 12.31 -9.01
N TYR A 212 -3.07 13.08 -8.92
CA TYR A 212 -3.96 13.40 -10.02
C TYR A 212 -3.80 14.87 -10.41
N THR A 213 -3.81 15.16 -11.71
CA THR A 213 -3.89 16.54 -12.21
C THR A 213 -4.67 16.63 -13.52
N CYS A 214 -5.54 17.63 -13.62
CA CYS A 214 -6.21 18.07 -14.82
C CYS A 214 -5.73 19.48 -15.15
N ILE A 215 -4.97 19.61 -16.24
CA ILE A 215 -4.50 20.92 -16.72
C ILE A 215 -5.54 21.59 -17.59
N ASP A 216 -5.40 22.90 -17.75
CA ASP A 216 -6.21 23.67 -18.68
C ASP A 216 -6.03 23.16 -20.13
N GLU A 217 -7.11 23.21 -20.91
CA GLU A 217 -7.13 22.79 -22.31
C GLU A 217 -6.17 23.62 -23.16
N ASP A 218 -5.88 24.87 -22.77
CA ASP A 218 -4.86 25.70 -23.40
C ASP A 218 -3.47 25.04 -23.41
N GLY A 219 -3.17 24.23 -22.39
CA GLY A 219 -1.89 23.54 -22.25
C GLY A 219 -1.77 22.26 -23.08
N TRP A 220 -2.88 21.56 -23.33
CA TRP A 220 -2.91 20.32 -24.12
C TRP A 220 -4.26 20.11 -24.79
N ASN A 221 -4.27 20.23 -26.12
CA ASN A 221 -5.43 20.07 -26.99
C ASN A 221 -4.98 19.62 -28.40
N ASP A 222 -5.83 19.77 -29.42
CA ASP A 222 -5.50 19.40 -30.80
C ASP A 222 -4.44 20.29 -31.48
N LEU A 223 -4.30 21.54 -31.07
CA LEU A 223 -3.29 22.49 -31.56
C LEU A 223 -2.01 22.44 -30.70
N ASN A 224 -2.17 22.20 -29.41
CA ASN A 224 -1.10 22.08 -28.42
C ASN A 224 -0.89 20.62 -28.08
N GLU A 225 -0.15 19.93 -28.95
CA GLU A 225 0.16 18.51 -28.79
C GLU A 225 0.95 18.20 -27.51
N PHE A 226 0.76 16.99 -27.00
CA PHE A 226 1.38 16.51 -25.75
C PHE A 226 2.91 16.64 -25.74
N ASP A 227 3.58 16.48 -26.89
CA ASP A 227 5.04 16.53 -26.95
C ASP A 227 5.61 17.88 -26.49
N LYS A 228 4.83 18.97 -26.60
CA LYS A 228 5.19 20.31 -26.11
C LYS A 228 5.25 20.39 -24.57
N ILE A 229 4.56 19.48 -23.88
CA ILE A 229 4.43 19.46 -22.41
C ILE A 229 5.00 18.19 -21.77
N LYS A 230 5.69 17.37 -22.57
CA LYS A 230 6.22 16.08 -22.15
C LYS A 230 7.22 16.20 -21.00
N ASP A 231 8.06 17.23 -21.00
CA ASP A 231 9.03 17.49 -19.92
C ASP A 231 8.31 17.70 -18.58
N GLN A 232 7.28 18.54 -18.54
CA GLN A 232 6.47 18.81 -17.36
C GLN A 232 5.78 17.53 -16.86
N TYR A 233 5.27 16.70 -17.77
CA TYR A 233 4.70 15.40 -17.41
C TYR A 233 5.75 14.45 -16.80
N ILE A 234 6.96 14.37 -17.38
CA ILE A 234 8.03 13.52 -16.85
C ILE A 234 8.47 13.99 -15.46
N LYS A 235 8.52 15.31 -15.21
CA LYS A 235 8.77 15.87 -13.88
C LYS A 235 7.70 15.45 -12.88
N PHE A 236 6.43 15.55 -13.26
CA PHE A 236 5.32 15.15 -12.42
C PHE A 236 5.34 13.66 -12.09
N LEU A 237 5.55 12.83 -13.12
CA LEU A 237 5.64 11.39 -12.98
C LEU A 237 6.78 10.99 -12.03
N ASN A 238 7.95 11.59 -12.12
CA ASN A 238 9.10 11.23 -11.28
C ASN A 238 9.20 12.04 -9.97
N VAL A 239 8.18 12.84 -9.66
CA VAL A 239 8.12 13.68 -8.44
C VAL A 239 9.35 14.61 -8.36
N LEU A 240 9.60 15.37 -9.43
CA LEU A 240 10.72 16.30 -9.56
C LEU A 240 10.26 17.75 -9.40
N PRO A 241 11.12 18.66 -8.88
CA PRO A 241 10.78 20.07 -8.77
C PRO A 241 10.70 20.73 -10.15
N SER A 242 10.00 21.86 -10.23
CA SER A 242 9.68 22.53 -11.50
C SER A 242 10.92 22.97 -12.30
N ASP A 243 11.97 23.38 -11.58
CA ASP A 243 13.22 23.88 -12.14
C ASP A 243 14.27 22.80 -12.39
N ASN A 244 13.94 21.52 -12.15
CA ASN A 244 14.83 20.43 -12.47
C ASN A 244 15.16 20.43 -13.98
N SER A 245 16.45 20.34 -14.30
CA SER A 245 16.96 20.33 -15.68
C SER A 245 17.57 18.98 -16.07
N VAL A 246 17.59 18.00 -15.17
CA VAL A 246 18.16 16.67 -15.43
C VAL A 246 17.19 15.86 -16.29
N ASP A 247 17.71 15.21 -17.33
CA ASP A 247 16.93 14.29 -18.18
C ASP A 247 16.75 12.92 -17.50
N TYR A 248 15.52 12.64 -17.09
CA TYR A 248 15.09 11.39 -16.44
C TYR A 248 14.50 10.37 -17.43
N SER A 249 14.76 10.52 -18.73
CA SER A 249 14.37 9.56 -19.77
C SER A 249 14.82 8.11 -19.54
N LYS A 250 15.73 7.87 -18.57
CA LYS A 250 16.30 6.57 -18.22
C LYS A 250 15.67 5.86 -17.01
N GLU A 251 14.73 6.48 -16.30
CA GLU A 251 14.06 5.78 -15.20
C GLU A 251 13.08 4.74 -15.71
N ASN A 252 13.02 3.59 -15.02
CA ASN A 252 12.01 2.57 -15.30
C ASN A 252 10.63 3.13 -14.96
N MET A 253 9.93 3.58 -16.00
CA MET A 253 8.55 4.06 -15.93
C MET A 253 7.67 3.29 -16.91
N LYS A 254 6.39 3.17 -16.58
CA LYS A 254 5.37 2.59 -17.46
C LYS A 254 4.21 3.56 -17.59
N ILE A 255 3.71 3.74 -18.81
CA ILE A 255 2.69 4.74 -19.12
C ILE A 255 1.57 4.09 -19.92
N ILE A 256 0.34 4.19 -19.41
CA ILE A 256 -0.87 3.85 -20.13
C ILE A 256 -1.37 5.12 -20.83
N SER A 257 -1.38 5.10 -22.17
CA SER A 257 -1.86 6.20 -23.02
C SER A 257 -3.06 5.76 -23.87
N LYS A 258 -4.07 5.12 -23.25
CA LYS A 258 -5.30 4.70 -23.94
C LYS A 258 -6.22 5.88 -24.27
N TRP A 259 -6.13 6.97 -23.52
CA TRP A 259 -6.97 8.15 -23.68
C TRP A 259 -6.20 9.26 -24.39
N LYS A 260 -6.88 9.98 -25.29
CA LYS A 260 -6.27 11.05 -26.11
C LYS A 260 -5.67 12.16 -25.23
N TYR A 261 -6.37 12.54 -24.16
CA TYR A 261 -5.99 13.63 -23.25
C TYR A 261 -5.74 13.19 -21.81
N ALA A 262 -5.36 11.91 -21.60
CA ALA A 262 -4.95 11.45 -20.27
C ALA A 262 -3.86 10.38 -20.35
N LYS A 263 -2.93 10.42 -19.40
CA LYS A 263 -1.82 9.48 -19.25
C LYS A 263 -1.72 9.03 -17.80
N LEU A 264 -1.82 7.72 -17.61
CA LEU A 264 -1.61 7.07 -16.33
C LEU A 264 -0.19 6.51 -16.28
N GLY A 265 0.67 7.13 -15.47
CA GLY A 265 2.07 6.77 -15.32
C GLY A 265 2.37 6.08 -14.00
N VAL A 266 3.35 5.18 -14.00
CA VAL A 266 3.81 4.40 -12.86
C VAL A 266 5.33 4.39 -12.80
N THR A 267 5.89 4.69 -11.63
CA THR A 267 7.31 4.53 -11.28
C THR A 267 7.43 3.77 -9.96
N LYS A 268 8.66 3.48 -9.52
CA LYS A 268 8.88 2.85 -8.20
C LYS A 268 8.39 3.71 -7.03
N GLN A 269 8.29 5.02 -7.22
CA GLN A 269 8.07 6.00 -6.18
C GLN A 269 6.70 6.69 -6.30
N SER A 270 6.04 6.54 -7.44
CA SER A 270 4.83 7.29 -7.74
C SER A 270 3.88 6.59 -8.71
N VAL A 271 2.62 7.00 -8.64
CA VAL A 271 1.60 6.77 -9.66
C VAL A 271 0.94 8.10 -9.97
N THR A 272 0.80 8.44 -11.24
CA THR A 272 0.22 9.73 -11.64
C THR A 272 -0.84 9.58 -12.72
N LEU A 273 -1.95 10.30 -12.60
CA LEU A 273 -2.89 10.51 -13.71
C LEU A 273 -2.81 11.97 -14.14
N PHE A 274 -2.18 12.19 -15.29
CA PHE A 274 -2.02 13.51 -15.90
C PHE A 274 -3.00 13.65 -17.05
N SER A 275 -3.84 14.68 -17.02
CA SER A 275 -4.93 14.85 -17.98
C SER A 275 -5.17 16.31 -18.36
N SER A 276 -5.93 16.55 -19.43
CA SER A 276 -6.34 17.89 -19.85
C SER A 276 -7.86 18.07 -19.80
N SER A 277 -8.31 19.26 -19.42
CA SER A 277 -9.73 19.60 -19.37
C SER A 277 -10.44 19.64 -20.73
N CYS A 278 -9.72 19.39 -21.83
CA CYS A 278 -10.29 19.19 -23.16
C CYS A 278 -11.30 18.01 -23.20
N ASP A 279 -11.17 17.03 -22.31
CA ASP A 279 -12.17 15.96 -22.13
C ASP A 279 -12.90 16.14 -20.79
N ILE A 280 -14.23 16.21 -20.83
CA ILE A 280 -15.08 16.39 -19.65
C ILE A 280 -14.90 15.27 -18.62
N ASN A 281 -14.63 14.04 -19.06
CA ASN A 281 -14.45 12.89 -18.17
C ASN A 281 -13.24 13.09 -17.27
N ASN A 282 -12.26 13.86 -17.72
CA ASN A 282 -11.03 14.09 -16.96
C ASN A 282 -11.32 14.78 -15.63
N TYR A 283 -12.27 15.70 -15.52
CA TYR A 283 -12.58 16.38 -14.25
C TYR A 283 -13.93 15.99 -13.64
N THR A 284 -14.68 15.06 -14.25
CA THR A 284 -15.98 14.60 -13.73
C THR A 284 -15.98 13.12 -13.32
N ILE A 285 -15.23 12.25 -14.02
CA ILE A 285 -15.25 10.79 -13.81
C ILE A 285 -13.89 10.29 -13.31
N PHE A 286 -12.81 10.59 -14.03
CA PHE A 286 -11.48 10.10 -13.68
C PHE A 286 -10.96 10.48 -12.30
N PRO A 287 -11.26 11.66 -11.73
CA PRO A 287 -10.79 11.98 -10.38
C PRO A 287 -11.29 10.95 -9.37
N LYS A 288 -12.54 10.51 -9.52
CA LYS A 288 -13.18 9.50 -8.69
C LYS A 288 -12.67 8.10 -9.00
N ASN A 289 -12.63 7.68 -10.26
CA ASN A 289 -12.15 6.34 -10.63
C ASN A 289 -10.68 6.12 -10.21
N PHE A 290 -9.86 7.16 -10.32
CA PHE A 290 -8.47 7.12 -9.85
C PHE A 290 -8.44 6.90 -8.33
N GLU A 291 -9.22 7.65 -7.55
CA GLU A 291 -9.27 7.54 -6.08
C GLU A 291 -9.91 6.23 -5.57
N GLU A 292 -10.88 5.67 -6.29
CA GLU A 292 -11.65 4.51 -5.82
C GLU A 292 -11.18 3.17 -6.41
N GLN A 293 -10.64 3.15 -7.62
CA GLN A 293 -10.24 1.91 -8.29
C GLN A 293 -8.73 1.76 -8.34
N TYR A 294 -8.04 2.73 -8.95
CA TYR A 294 -6.59 2.64 -9.16
C TYR A 294 -5.80 2.84 -7.86
N PHE A 295 -6.29 3.67 -6.93
CA PHE A 295 -5.66 3.86 -5.62
C PHE A 295 -5.62 2.56 -4.80
N TYR A 296 -6.77 1.88 -4.63
CA TYR A 296 -6.79 0.62 -3.88
C TYR A 296 -6.06 -0.52 -4.61
N THR A 297 -5.99 -0.49 -5.94
CA THR A 297 -5.13 -1.39 -6.72
C THR A 297 -3.65 -1.15 -6.41
N TYR A 298 -3.24 0.12 -6.27
CA TYR A 298 -1.89 0.49 -5.89
C TYR A 298 -1.57 0.06 -4.45
N ILE A 299 -2.46 0.33 -3.49
CA ILE A 299 -2.31 -0.10 -2.09
C ILE A 299 -2.19 -1.63 -1.99
N LEU A 300 -3.00 -2.39 -2.74
CA LEU A 300 -2.90 -3.85 -2.79
C LEU A 300 -1.55 -4.32 -3.37
N SER A 301 -1.04 -3.64 -4.39
CA SER A 301 0.26 -3.95 -5.00
C SER A 301 1.43 -3.70 -4.04
N LEU A 302 1.41 -2.55 -3.35
CA LEU A 302 2.37 -2.23 -2.30
C LEU A 302 2.31 -3.25 -1.16
N TYR A 303 1.10 -3.57 -0.70
CA TYR A 303 0.89 -4.60 0.32
C TYR A 303 1.49 -5.94 -0.10
N THR A 304 1.22 -6.37 -1.32
CA THR A 304 1.72 -7.63 -1.90
C THR A 304 3.25 -7.66 -1.88
N LYS A 305 3.91 -6.55 -2.27
CA LYS A 305 5.37 -6.40 -2.19
C LYS A 305 5.89 -6.60 -0.76
N LEU A 306 5.32 -5.86 0.19
CA LEU A 306 5.78 -5.84 1.58
C LEU A 306 5.52 -7.18 2.26
N TYR A 307 4.40 -7.82 1.97
CA TYR A 307 4.08 -9.11 2.56
C TYR A 307 4.98 -10.23 2.02
N LEU A 308 5.31 -10.20 0.72
CA LEU A 308 6.31 -11.09 0.14
C LEU A 308 7.69 -10.88 0.78
N LYS A 309 8.16 -9.63 0.90
CA LYS A 309 9.40 -9.30 1.63
C LYS A 309 9.36 -9.85 3.06
N LYS A 310 8.22 -9.71 3.76
CA LYS A 310 8.03 -10.22 5.13
C LYS A 310 8.13 -11.74 5.23
N ILE A 311 7.45 -12.48 4.35
CA ILE A 311 7.51 -13.94 4.30
C ILE A 311 8.94 -14.39 3.98
N ASN A 312 9.58 -13.76 2.99
CA ASN A 312 10.95 -14.03 2.59
C ASN A 312 11.95 -13.81 3.74
N PHE A 313 11.77 -12.73 4.50
CA PHE A 313 12.55 -12.46 5.71
C PHE A 313 12.37 -13.56 6.76
N LYS A 314 11.12 -13.98 7.05
CA LYS A 314 10.86 -15.09 7.98
C LYS A 314 11.52 -16.40 7.54
N PHE A 315 11.52 -16.70 6.24
CA PHE A 315 12.24 -17.85 5.68
C PHE A 315 13.75 -17.75 5.87
N ARG A 316 14.36 -16.58 5.58
CA ARG A 316 15.79 -16.36 5.79
C ARG A 316 16.22 -16.58 7.24
N GLN A 317 15.38 -16.19 8.20
CA GLN A 317 15.66 -16.32 9.63
C GLN A 317 15.33 -17.71 10.21
N GLY A 318 14.74 -18.61 9.44
CA GLY A 318 14.30 -19.92 9.94
C GLY A 318 13.20 -19.84 11.01
N ILE A 319 12.51 -18.70 11.15
CA ILE A 319 11.51 -18.49 12.21
C ILE A 319 10.21 -19.20 11.85
N ASN A 320 9.75 -20.11 12.73
CA ASN A 320 8.44 -20.77 12.64
C ASN A 320 8.13 -21.29 11.22
N ILE A 321 9.07 -22.02 10.61
CA ILE A 321 9.03 -22.43 9.19
C ILE A 321 7.68 -23.03 8.80
N ASN A 322 7.10 -23.90 9.63
CA ASN A 322 5.78 -24.50 9.38
C ASN A 322 4.64 -23.47 9.29
N LYS A 323 4.65 -22.43 10.13
CA LYS A 323 3.70 -21.32 10.08
C LYS A 323 3.93 -20.49 8.81
N THR A 324 5.17 -20.10 8.56
CA THR A 324 5.58 -19.27 7.41
C THR A 324 5.21 -19.94 6.07
N ARG A 325 5.34 -21.26 5.98
CA ARG A 325 4.89 -22.06 4.82
C ARG A 325 3.37 -21.97 4.61
N LYS A 326 2.57 -22.11 5.66
CA LYS A 326 1.11 -21.97 5.58
C LYS A 326 0.71 -20.54 5.18
N GLU A 327 1.42 -19.54 5.71
CA GLU A 327 1.25 -18.13 5.33
C GLU A 327 1.52 -17.92 3.83
N PHE A 328 2.62 -18.46 3.30
CA PHE A 328 2.96 -18.38 1.87
C PHE A 328 1.92 -19.07 0.98
N ILE A 329 1.52 -20.31 1.31
CA ILE A 329 0.49 -21.03 0.55
C ILE A 329 -0.83 -20.26 0.54
N LYS A 330 -1.25 -19.72 1.70
CA LYS A 330 -2.47 -18.91 1.81
C LYS A 330 -2.36 -17.64 0.96
N PHE A 331 -1.24 -16.93 1.05
CA PHE A 331 -0.97 -15.76 0.21
C PHE A 331 -1.08 -16.11 -1.28
N THR A 332 -0.42 -17.18 -1.73
CA THR A 332 -0.44 -17.59 -3.13
C THR A 332 -1.86 -17.85 -3.61
N LYS A 333 -2.65 -18.61 -2.84
CA LYS A 333 -4.02 -18.98 -3.22
C LYS A 333 -5.01 -17.82 -3.16
N THR A 334 -4.86 -16.92 -2.20
CA THR A 334 -5.82 -15.84 -1.94
C THR A 334 -5.53 -14.58 -2.74
N LEU A 335 -4.27 -14.24 -2.97
CA LEU A 335 -3.90 -12.99 -3.63
C LEU A 335 -3.12 -13.21 -4.92
N TRP A 336 -2.09 -14.06 -4.91
CA TRP A 336 -1.13 -14.10 -6.02
C TRP A 336 -1.70 -14.62 -7.34
N ILE A 337 -2.42 -15.74 -7.31
CA ILE A 337 -2.92 -16.41 -8.52
C ILE A 337 -4.23 -15.83 -9.04
N ASN A 338 -4.79 -14.85 -8.34
CA ASN A 338 -6.10 -14.30 -8.65
C ASN A 338 -5.95 -12.99 -9.40
N GLU A 339 -6.81 -12.79 -10.38
CA GLU A 339 -6.94 -11.51 -11.04
C GLU A 339 -7.47 -10.45 -10.08
N VAL A 340 -6.92 -9.24 -10.17
CA VAL A 340 -7.32 -8.13 -9.31
C VAL A 340 -8.68 -7.57 -9.74
N THR A 341 -8.92 -7.53 -11.04
CA THR A 341 -10.08 -6.94 -11.71
C THR A 341 -10.25 -7.61 -13.07
N GLU A 342 -11.48 -7.60 -13.59
CA GLU A 342 -11.79 -7.98 -14.98
C GLU A 342 -11.77 -6.75 -15.92
N ASP A 343 -11.56 -5.54 -15.39
CA ASP A 343 -11.41 -4.33 -16.20
C ASP A 343 -10.09 -4.37 -16.99
N ASP A 344 -10.17 -4.16 -18.30
CA ASP A 344 -9.02 -4.21 -19.21
C ASP A 344 -7.91 -3.23 -18.81
N THR A 345 -8.28 -2.02 -18.41
CA THR A 345 -7.30 -0.97 -18.10
C THR A 345 -6.72 -1.16 -16.70
N GLY A 346 -7.55 -1.57 -15.74
CA GLY A 346 -7.15 -1.97 -14.41
C GLY A 346 -6.20 -3.17 -14.42
N SER A 347 -6.42 -4.14 -15.31
CA SER A 347 -5.53 -5.29 -15.49
C SER A 347 -4.15 -4.88 -16.01
N ILE A 348 -4.11 -4.01 -17.03
CA ILE A 348 -2.85 -3.45 -17.55
C ILE A 348 -2.14 -2.63 -16.47
N PHE A 349 -2.89 -1.81 -15.71
CA PHE A 349 -2.34 -1.02 -14.62
C PHE A 349 -1.72 -1.89 -13.53
N TYR A 350 -2.40 -2.97 -13.10
CA TYR A 350 -1.85 -3.92 -12.14
C TYR A 350 -0.60 -4.64 -12.69
N GLN A 351 -0.58 -4.99 -13.98
CA GLN A 351 0.61 -5.57 -14.60
C GLN A 351 1.80 -4.59 -14.56
N TYR A 352 1.59 -3.32 -14.89
CA TYR A 352 2.65 -2.31 -14.81
C TYR A 352 3.15 -2.11 -13.38
N LEU A 353 2.25 -2.16 -12.38
CA LEU A 353 2.65 -2.17 -10.98
C LEU A 353 3.48 -3.41 -10.62
N LYS A 354 3.09 -4.61 -11.08
CA LYS A 354 3.87 -5.84 -10.86
C LYS A 354 5.29 -5.72 -11.41
N GLU A 355 5.45 -5.21 -12.62
CA GLU A 355 6.74 -5.04 -13.28
C GLU A 355 7.60 -4.00 -12.54
N ILE A 356 7.07 -2.80 -12.31
CA ILE A 356 7.80 -1.69 -11.67
C ILE A 356 8.18 -2.00 -10.22
N LEU A 357 7.29 -2.66 -9.47
CA LEU A 357 7.54 -3.07 -8.09
C LEU A 357 8.31 -4.40 -7.99
N GLU A 358 8.65 -5.02 -9.12
CA GLU A 358 9.41 -6.27 -9.23
C GLU A 358 8.76 -7.43 -8.45
N LEU A 359 7.43 -7.49 -8.45
CA LEU A 359 6.66 -8.43 -7.64
C LEU A 359 6.95 -9.88 -7.99
N ASP A 360 7.09 -10.20 -9.28
CA ASP A 360 7.36 -11.55 -9.75
C ASP A 360 8.75 -12.03 -9.28
N ASN A 361 9.77 -11.16 -9.34
CA ASN A 361 11.12 -11.48 -8.84
C ASN A 361 11.09 -11.85 -7.35
N ILE A 362 10.45 -11.01 -6.52
CA ILE A 362 10.35 -11.25 -5.08
C ILE A 362 9.55 -12.54 -4.80
N TYR A 363 8.49 -12.79 -5.58
CA TYR A 363 7.70 -14.00 -5.45
C TYR A 363 8.51 -15.26 -5.76
N PHE A 364 9.24 -15.28 -6.89
CA PHE A 364 10.07 -16.42 -7.28
C PHE A 364 11.19 -16.68 -6.28
N ASP A 365 11.85 -15.64 -5.77
CA ASP A 365 12.84 -15.76 -4.70
C ASP A 365 12.26 -16.39 -3.43
N THR A 366 11.06 -15.95 -3.05
CA THR A 366 10.34 -16.48 -1.87
C THR A 366 9.93 -17.93 -2.09
N LYS A 367 9.43 -18.26 -3.29
CA LYS A 367 9.02 -19.61 -3.68
C LYS A 367 10.21 -20.57 -3.67
N ASN A 368 11.35 -20.18 -4.23
CA ASN A 368 12.56 -21.02 -4.24
C ASN A 368 12.98 -21.44 -2.83
N LYS A 369 12.93 -20.51 -1.86
CA LYS A 369 13.20 -20.83 -0.45
C LYS A 369 12.15 -21.75 0.15
N PHE A 370 10.87 -21.47 -0.12
CA PHE A 370 9.79 -22.35 0.30
C PHE A 370 10.00 -23.79 -0.20
N ASP A 371 10.39 -23.95 -1.48
CA ASP A 371 10.61 -25.26 -2.10
C ASP A 371 11.82 -26.00 -1.49
N ILE A 372 12.90 -25.29 -1.14
CA ILE A 372 14.06 -25.86 -0.42
C ILE A 372 13.62 -26.39 0.95
N PHE A 373 12.99 -25.56 1.78
CA PHE A 373 12.51 -25.97 3.11
C PHE A 373 11.44 -27.08 3.04
N TYR A 374 10.65 -27.13 1.97
CA TYR A 374 9.68 -28.21 1.74
C TYR A 374 10.39 -29.55 1.49
N LYS A 375 11.45 -29.55 0.66
CA LYS A 375 12.24 -30.74 0.37
C LYS A 375 12.98 -31.25 1.61
N GLU A 376 13.65 -30.37 2.35
CA GLU A 376 14.36 -30.71 3.58
C GLU A 376 13.44 -31.42 4.59
N MET A 377 12.24 -30.88 4.82
CA MET A 377 11.29 -31.50 5.75
C MET A 377 10.81 -32.89 5.28
N ASN A 378 10.63 -33.09 3.97
CA ASN A 378 10.26 -34.41 3.46
C ASN A 378 11.38 -35.43 3.62
N ILE A 379 12.63 -35.00 3.46
CA ILE A 379 13.82 -35.82 3.74
C ILE A 379 13.83 -36.19 5.23
N GLU A 380 13.70 -35.21 6.14
CA GLU A 380 13.64 -35.47 7.59
C GLU A 380 12.50 -36.42 7.98
N LYS A 381 11.30 -36.22 7.41
CA LYS A 381 10.14 -37.08 7.67
C LYS A 381 10.39 -38.52 7.21
N ASN A 382 10.99 -38.70 6.03
CA ASN A 382 11.34 -40.02 5.52
C ASN A 382 12.43 -40.69 6.38
N THR A 383 13.45 -39.94 6.81
CA THR A 383 14.49 -40.46 7.72
C THR A 383 13.90 -40.89 9.06
N ASN A 384 13.02 -40.09 9.66
CA ASN A 384 12.36 -40.43 10.91
C ASN A 384 11.45 -41.66 10.78
N ASN A 385 10.70 -41.76 9.68
CA ASN A 385 9.90 -42.95 9.37
C ASN A 385 10.79 -44.20 9.23
N ASN A 386 11.92 -44.07 8.53
CA ASN A 386 12.87 -45.18 8.37
C ASN A 386 13.46 -45.63 9.72
N ILE A 387 13.83 -44.70 10.60
CA ILE A 387 14.29 -45.01 11.95
C ILE A 387 13.22 -45.78 12.73
N LEU A 388 11.95 -45.35 12.63
CA LEU A 388 10.83 -46.01 13.30
C LEU A 388 10.62 -47.45 12.77
N VAL A 389 10.73 -47.65 11.46
CA VAL A 389 10.70 -48.99 10.85
C VAL A 389 11.83 -49.87 11.36
N VAL A 390 13.05 -49.34 11.46
CA VAL A 390 14.21 -50.08 11.99
C VAL A 390 13.99 -50.47 13.46
N MET A 391 13.45 -49.59 14.29
CA MET A 391 13.12 -49.92 15.69
C MET A 391 12.08 -51.03 15.79
N LEU A 392 11.03 -51.00 14.95
CA LEU A 392 10.00 -52.04 14.91
C LEU A 392 10.57 -53.40 14.47
N LEU A 393 11.45 -53.41 13.47
CA LEU A 393 12.14 -54.63 13.04
C LEU A 393 13.01 -55.21 14.15
N PHE A 394 13.75 -54.36 14.88
CA PHE A 394 14.58 -54.79 16.00
C PHE A 394 13.75 -55.36 17.16
N ALA A 395 12.62 -54.72 17.50
CA ALA A 395 11.69 -55.24 18.49
C ALA A 395 11.11 -56.60 18.07
N SER A 396 10.70 -56.75 16.80
CA SER A 396 10.22 -58.04 16.26
C SER A 396 11.29 -59.12 16.32
N PHE A 397 12.56 -58.77 16.06
CA PHE A 397 13.68 -59.70 16.14
C PHE A 397 13.90 -60.18 17.58
N ILE A 398 13.87 -59.28 18.56
CA ILE A 398 13.96 -59.64 19.99
C ILE A 398 12.81 -60.57 20.41
N ILE A 399 11.58 -60.26 20.01
CA ILE A 399 10.40 -61.10 20.32
C ILE A 399 10.58 -62.51 19.74
N ASN A 400 11.08 -62.62 18.51
CA ASN A 400 11.35 -63.93 17.89
C ASN A 400 12.44 -64.71 18.63
N ILE A 401 13.52 -64.06 19.07
CA ILE A 401 14.55 -64.71 19.90
C ILE A 401 13.95 -65.23 21.21
N ILE A 402 13.14 -64.42 21.89
CA ILE A 402 12.48 -64.82 23.14
C ILE A 402 11.58 -66.05 22.90
N ASN A 403 10.78 -66.05 21.83
CA ASN A 403 9.93 -67.17 21.47
C ASN A 403 10.72 -68.45 21.16
N ILE A 404 11.86 -68.35 20.45
CA ILE A 404 12.74 -69.49 20.17
C ILE A 404 13.34 -70.05 21.47
N ILE A 405 13.83 -69.19 22.37
CA ILE A 405 14.36 -69.62 23.68
C ILE A 405 13.28 -70.30 24.51
N TYR A 406 12.04 -69.80 24.47
CA TYR A 406 10.91 -70.41 25.17
C TYR A 406 10.54 -71.78 24.59
N LEU A 407 10.57 -71.93 23.26
CA LEU A 407 10.33 -73.20 22.57
C LEU A 407 11.43 -74.24 22.82
N LEU A 408 12.68 -73.82 22.98
CA LEU A 408 13.81 -74.70 23.30
C LEU A 408 13.86 -75.15 24.76
N LYS A 409 13.12 -74.50 25.67
CA LYS A 409 12.98 -74.87 27.09
C LYS A 409 11.85 -75.88 27.34
N LYS A 410 11.14 -76.28 26.30
CA LYS A 410 10.08 -77.29 26.33
C LYS A 410 10.60 -78.56 25.66
#